data_AF-A0A952LJD8-F1
#
_entry.id   AF-A0A952LJD8-F1
#
_cell.length_a   1.000
_cell.length_b   1.000
_cell.length_c   1.000
_cell.angle_alpha   90.00
_cell.angle_beta   90.00
_cell.angle_gamma   90.00
#
_symmetry.space_group_name_H-M   'P 1'
#
loop_
_entity.id
_entity.type
_entity.pdbx_description
1 polymer ?
#
loop_
_entity_poly.entity_id
_entity_poly.type
_entity_poly.pdbx_seq_one_letter_code
_entity_poly.pdbx_strand_id
1 'polypeptide(L)'
;STGLILLPGGLIMGLAAPFVGRLYDRYGPRVLVVPGSILVSLVLWSLTMVTEHTPVGLIIAAHVVMSLGLAMMFTPLFTAGLGAVPPHLYSHGSAILGTIQQVGGAAGTALLIAVLTLQSTALAAGGAGIDAAQAGGIRAAFMAGAIISLFAVVGSFFMRKPADSPSEEPAFAH
;
A
#
# COMPACT_ATOMS: atom_id res chain seq x y z
N SER A 1 7.82 -11.21 21.76
CA SER A 1 7.88 -12.16 20.62
C SER A 1 7.56 -11.47 19.28
N THR A 2 6.54 -10.62 19.18
CA THR A 2 6.14 -9.93 17.93
C THR A 2 7.22 -9.04 17.29
N GLY A 3 8.10 -8.40 18.08
CA GLY A 3 9.18 -7.56 17.53
C GLY A 3 10.27 -8.32 16.74
N LEU A 4 10.54 -9.58 17.09
CA LEU A 4 11.49 -10.44 16.36
C LEU A 4 10.91 -10.95 15.03
N ILE A 5 9.58 -11.04 14.94
CA ILE A 5 8.84 -11.46 13.73
C ILE A 5 8.89 -10.36 12.65
N LEU A 6 8.98 -9.09 13.05
CA LEU A 6 9.00 -7.93 12.16
C LEU A 6 10.42 -7.52 11.70
N LEU A 7 11.45 -7.90 12.46
CA LEU A 7 12.87 -7.58 12.23
C LEU A 7 13.43 -8.00 10.84
N PRO A 8 13.16 -9.21 10.32
CA PRO A 8 13.68 -9.62 9.01
C PRO A 8 13.09 -8.77 7.87
N GLY A 9 11.87 -8.28 8.02
CA GLY A 9 11.22 -7.42 7.03
C GLY A 9 11.91 -6.07 6.88
N GLY A 10 12.28 -5.44 7.99
CA GLY A 10 13.04 -4.19 7.98
C GLY A 10 14.44 -4.35 7.35
N LEU A 11 15.12 -5.47 7.62
CA LEU A 11 16.45 -5.77 7.05
C LEU A 11 16.41 -5.95 5.53
N ILE A 12 15.46 -6.74 5.02
CA ILE A 12 15.30 -6.94 3.57
C ILE A 12 14.89 -5.64 2.88
N MET A 13 14.00 -4.85 3.51
CA MET A 13 13.58 -3.54 3.01
C MET A 13 14.76 -2.54 2.96
N GLY A 14 15.63 -2.54 3.97
CA GLY A 14 16.85 -1.73 3.99
C GLY A 14 17.85 -2.11 2.88
N LEU A 15 17.99 -3.41 2.59
CA LEU A 15 18.85 -3.89 1.50
C LEU A 15 18.27 -3.63 0.10
N ALA A 16 16.94 -3.60 -0.04
CA ALA A 16 16.27 -3.32 -1.31
C ALA A 16 16.21 -1.82 -1.66
N ALA A 17 16.31 -0.93 -0.67
CA ALA A 17 16.22 0.52 -0.83
C ALA A 17 17.13 1.12 -1.94
N PRO A 18 18.45 0.80 -2.04
CA PRO A 18 19.30 1.35 -3.09
C PRO A 18 19.01 0.81 -4.49
N PHE A 19 18.33 -0.34 -4.62
CA PHE A 19 17.87 -0.84 -5.91
C PHE A 19 16.61 -0.10 -6.36
N VAL A 20 15.66 0.08 -5.44
CA VAL A 20 14.41 0.82 -5.66
C VAL A 20 14.68 2.28 -6.05
N GLY A 21 15.60 2.96 -5.34
CA GLY A 21 15.99 4.34 -5.65
C GLY A 21 16.58 4.50 -7.06
N ARG A 22 17.52 3.63 -7.45
CA ARG A 22 18.12 3.66 -8.80
C ARG A 22 17.10 3.40 -9.91
N LEU A 23 16.12 2.55 -9.66
CA LEU A 23 15.07 2.25 -10.63
C LEU A 23 14.10 3.43 -10.80
N TYR A 24 13.78 4.11 -9.70
CA TYR A 24 12.96 5.33 -9.69
C TYR A 24 13.60 6.45 -10.52
N ASP A 25 14.88 6.74 -10.28
CA ASP A 25 15.61 7.81 -10.96
C ASP A 25 15.74 7.56 -12.48
N ARG A 26 15.85 6.29 -12.90
CA ARG A 26 16.10 5.92 -14.30
C ARG A 26 14.84 5.78 -15.15
N TYR A 27 13.75 5.25 -14.59
CA TYR A 27 12.56 4.88 -15.38
C TYR A 27 11.29 5.64 -14.97
N GLY A 28 11.39 6.51 -13.96
CA GLY A 28 10.28 7.30 -13.47
C GLY A 28 9.26 6.51 -12.64
N PRO A 29 8.20 7.18 -12.18
CA PRO A 29 7.30 6.66 -11.15
C PRO A 29 6.47 5.45 -11.60
N ARG A 30 6.07 5.38 -12.88
CA ARG A 30 5.16 4.34 -13.40
C ARG A 30 5.78 2.93 -13.32
N VAL A 31 7.08 2.81 -13.58
CA VAL A 31 7.80 1.53 -13.54
C VAL A 31 7.92 1.00 -12.10
N LEU A 32 7.69 1.83 -11.09
CA LEU A 32 7.72 1.44 -9.68
C LEU A 32 6.31 1.19 -9.12
N VAL A 33 5.34 2.06 -9.43
CA VAL A 33 3.96 1.95 -8.91
C VAL A 33 3.23 0.72 -9.46
N VAL A 34 3.40 0.41 -10.76
CA VAL A 34 2.71 -0.73 -11.39
C VAL A 34 3.12 -2.07 -10.74
N PRO A 35 4.40 -2.48 -10.72
CA PRO A 35 4.78 -3.72 -10.06
C PRO A 35 4.54 -3.69 -8.55
N GLY A 36 4.68 -2.54 -7.88
CA GLY A 36 4.33 -2.39 -6.47
C GLY A 36 2.87 -2.67 -6.18
N SER A 37 1.96 -2.12 -6.99
CA SER A 37 0.51 -2.36 -6.84
C SER A 37 0.12 -3.81 -7.11
N ILE A 38 0.71 -4.45 -8.13
CA ILE A 38 0.50 -5.86 -8.44
C ILE A 38 0.98 -6.72 -7.26
N LEU A 39 2.16 -6.41 -6.72
CA LEU A 39 2.76 -7.15 -5.62
C LEU A 39 1.95 -7.02 -4.32
N VAL A 40 1.46 -5.81 -3.99
CA VAL A 40 0.52 -5.61 -2.89
C VAL A 40 -0.78 -6.38 -3.11
N SER A 41 -1.33 -6.35 -4.33
CA SER A 41 -2.55 -7.09 -4.67
C SER A 41 -2.37 -8.60 -4.52
N LEU A 42 -1.26 -9.15 -5.03
CA LEU A 42 -0.92 -10.57 -4.88
C LEU A 42 -0.79 -10.98 -3.41
N VAL A 43 -0.17 -10.14 -2.57
CA VAL A 43 -0.09 -10.43 -1.14
C VAL A 43 -1.48 -10.40 -0.50
N LEU A 44 -2.31 -9.38 -0.77
CA LEU A 44 -3.67 -9.32 -0.22
C LEU A 44 -4.50 -10.53 -0.62
N TRP A 45 -4.41 -10.96 -1.89
CA TRP A 45 -5.04 -12.19 -2.36
C TRP A 45 -4.50 -13.44 -1.66
N SER A 46 -3.18 -13.53 -1.45
CA SER A 46 -2.59 -14.66 -0.71
C SER A 46 -3.09 -14.73 0.74
N LEU A 47 -3.28 -13.58 1.39
CA LEU A 47 -3.81 -13.48 2.75
C LEU A 47 -5.28 -13.93 2.84
N THR A 48 -6.05 -13.85 1.74
CA THR A 48 -7.40 -14.44 1.70
C THR A 48 -7.38 -15.98 1.75
N MET A 49 -6.26 -16.61 1.42
CA MET A 49 -6.12 -18.08 1.42
C MET A 49 -5.40 -18.61 2.66
N VAL A 50 -4.97 -17.72 3.57
CA VAL A 50 -4.31 -18.11 4.82
C VAL A 50 -5.29 -18.86 5.73
N THR A 51 -4.79 -19.91 6.37
CA THR A 51 -5.53 -20.75 7.31
C THR A 51 -4.73 -20.89 8.60
N GLU A 52 -5.32 -21.49 9.64
CA GLU A 52 -4.67 -21.74 10.94
C GLU A 52 -3.41 -22.63 10.83
N HIS A 53 -3.29 -23.39 9.74
CA HIS A 53 -2.12 -24.24 9.46
C HIS A 53 -1.01 -23.52 8.69
N THR A 54 -1.19 -22.25 8.33
CA THR A 54 -0.19 -21.51 7.56
C THR A 54 1.07 -21.26 8.41
N PRO A 55 2.26 -21.65 7.92
CA PRO A 55 3.52 -21.37 8.59
C PRO A 55 3.70 -19.88 8.87
N VAL A 56 4.11 -19.54 10.10
CA VAL A 56 4.41 -18.15 10.50
C VAL A 56 5.44 -17.51 9.57
N GLY A 57 6.41 -18.29 9.06
CA GLY A 57 7.40 -17.82 8.08
C GLY A 57 6.79 -17.26 6.79
N LEU A 58 5.68 -17.83 6.30
CA LEU A 58 4.98 -17.32 5.11
C LEU A 58 4.26 -16.01 5.41
N ILE A 59 3.68 -15.86 6.60
CA ILE A 59 3.04 -14.61 7.03
C ILE A 59 4.08 -13.48 7.13
N ILE A 60 5.27 -13.79 7.69
CA ILE A 60 6.39 -12.85 7.74
C ILE A 60 6.79 -12.44 6.33
N ALA A 61 7.07 -13.41 5.45
CA ALA A 61 7.46 -13.14 4.07
C ALA A 61 6.42 -12.28 3.33
N ALA A 62 5.13 -12.60 3.47
CA ALA A 62 4.04 -11.81 2.91
C ALA A 62 4.06 -10.37 3.44
N HIS A 63 4.27 -10.17 4.75
CA HIS A 63 4.36 -8.84 5.33
C HIS A 63 5.56 -8.04 4.80
N VAL A 64 6.73 -8.67 4.63
CA VAL A 64 7.91 -8.03 4.02
C VAL A 64 7.61 -7.58 2.60
N VAL A 65 7.07 -8.48 1.79
CA VAL A 65 6.72 -8.24 0.39
C VAL A 65 5.70 -7.10 0.31
N MET A 66 4.65 -7.14 1.13
CA MET A 66 3.65 -6.06 1.17
C MET A 66 4.25 -4.71 1.54
N SER A 67 5.16 -4.67 2.53
CA SER A 67 5.83 -3.44 2.95
C SER A 67 6.70 -2.86 1.83
N LEU A 68 7.42 -3.72 1.11
CA LEU A 68 8.21 -3.32 -0.07
C LEU A 68 7.31 -2.78 -1.18
N GLY A 69 6.19 -3.46 -1.47
CA GLY A 69 5.20 -3.02 -2.45
C GLY A 69 4.61 -1.65 -2.12
N LEU A 70 4.26 -1.42 -0.86
CA LEU A 70 3.75 -0.12 -0.39
C LEU A 70 4.81 0.98 -0.46
N ALA A 71 6.07 0.70 -0.12
CA ALA A 71 7.15 1.66 -0.25
C ALA A 71 7.37 2.08 -1.72
N MET A 72 7.33 1.11 -2.63
CA MET A 72 7.39 1.33 -4.07
C MET A 72 6.21 2.15 -4.62
N MET A 73 5.07 2.18 -3.92
CA MET A 73 3.91 2.99 -4.30
C MET A 73 3.93 4.37 -3.66
N PHE A 74 4.14 4.48 -2.35
CA PHE A 74 3.95 5.74 -1.61
C PHE A 74 4.93 6.83 -2.04
N THR A 75 6.21 6.51 -2.22
CA THR A 75 7.21 7.49 -2.65
C THR A 75 6.85 8.14 -3.99
N PRO A 76 6.68 7.39 -5.11
CA PRO A 76 6.26 7.98 -6.39
C PRO A 76 4.89 8.66 -6.34
N LEU A 77 3.91 8.13 -5.58
CA LEU A 77 2.60 8.76 -5.49
C LEU A 77 2.67 10.14 -4.84
N PHE A 78 3.42 10.28 -3.75
CA PHE A 78 3.54 11.56 -3.05
C PHE A 78 4.38 12.54 -3.85
N THR A 79 5.50 12.10 -4.41
CA THR A 79 6.33 12.95 -5.28
C THR A 79 5.57 13.39 -6.52
N ALA A 80 4.82 12.51 -7.18
CA ALA A 80 4.04 12.88 -8.36
C ALA A 80 2.82 13.75 -8.04
N GLY A 81 2.14 13.47 -6.93
CA GLY A 81 1.00 14.27 -6.48
C GLY A 81 1.39 15.71 -6.12
N LEU A 82 2.51 15.89 -5.43
CA LEU A 82 3.00 17.23 -5.07
C LEU A 82 3.75 17.92 -6.22
N GLY A 83 4.48 17.17 -7.04
CA GLY A 83 5.21 17.71 -8.19
C GLY A 83 4.30 18.27 -9.30
N ALA A 84 3.00 17.94 -9.29
CA ALA A 84 2.01 18.53 -10.19
C ALA A 84 1.52 19.92 -9.71
N VAL A 85 1.87 20.33 -8.49
CA VAL A 85 1.45 21.60 -7.90
C VAL A 85 2.50 22.68 -8.22
N PRO A 86 2.14 23.95 -8.44
CA PRO A 86 3.12 25.03 -8.52
C PRO A 86 3.84 25.24 -7.16
N PRO A 87 5.13 25.65 -7.13
CA PRO A 87 5.90 25.80 -5.88
C PRO A 87 5.23 26.69 -4.81
N HIS A 88 4.56 27.77 -5.23
CA HIS A 88 3.86 28.69 -4.33
C HIS A 88 2.59 28.09 -3.70
N LEU A 89 2.11 26.94 -4.20
CA LEU A 89 0.95 26.21 -3.68
C LEU A 89 1.34 24.91 -2.96
N TYR A 90 2.63 24.59 -2.81
CA TYR A 90 3.09 23.34 -2.17
C TYR A 90 2.54 23.13 -0.76
N SER A 91 2.43 24.19 0.05
CA SER A 91 1.84 24.11 1.39
C SER A 91 0.37 23.70 1.38
N HIS A 92 -0.39 24.18 0.39
CA HIS A 92 -1.79 23.82 0.19
C HIS A 92 -1.91 22.39 -0.38
N GLY A 93 -1.07 22.06 -1.36
CA GLY A 93 -1.03 20.72 -1.96
C GLY A 93 -0.70 19.62 -0.95
N SER A 94 0.28 19.85 -0.07
CA SER A 94 0.65 18.89 0.98
C SER A 94 -0.42 18.75 2.05
N ALA A 95 -1.08 19.85 2.43
CA ALA A 95 -2.22 19.81 3.35
C ALA A 95 -3.37 18.97 2.78
N ILE A 96 -3.76 19.21 1.51
CA ILE A 96 -4.81 18.43 0.83
C ILE A 96 -4.43 16.95 0.73
N LEU A 97 -3.18 16.65 0.35
CA LEU A 97 -2.70 15.26 0.26
C LEU A 97 -2.82 14.56 1.63
N GLY A 98 -2.40 15.23 2.71
CA GLY A 98 -2.54 14.71 4.07
C GLY A 98 -4.00 14.49 4.47
N THR A 99 -4.90 15.41 4.14
CA THR A 99 -6.35 15.24 4.40
C THR A 99 -6.93 14.06 3.64
N ILE A 100 -6.60 13.90 2.36
CA ILE A 100 -7.05 12.76 1.55
C ILE A 100 -6.55 11.44 2.14
N GLN A 101 -5.28 11.39 2.58
CA GLN A 101 -4.73 10.21 3.24
C GLN A 101 -5.44 9.87 4.54
N GLN A 102 -5.70 10.85 5.39
CA GLN A 102 -6.41 10.63 6.66
C GLN A 102 -7.84 10.16 6.43
N VAL A 103 -8.58 10.82 5.54
CA VAL A 103 -9.96 10.44 5.21
C VAL A 103 -10.00 9.07 4.55
N GLY A 104 -9.13 8.80 3.57
CA GLY A 104 -9.04 7.51 2.90
C GLY A 104 -8.64 6.38 3.85
N GLY A 105 -7.66 6.63 4.73
CA GLY A 105 -7.22 5.68 5.75
C GLY A 105 -8.31 5.35 6.77
N ALA A 106 -9.02 6.38 7.26
CA ALA A 106 -10.13 6.20 8.18
C ALA A 106 -11.31 5.46 7.52
N ALA A 107 -11.71 5.87 6.31
CA ALA A 107 -12.80 5.25 5.57
C ALA A 107 -12.49 3.80 5.20
N GLY A 108 -11.26 3.52 4.73
CA GLY A 108 -10.82 2.17 4.42
C GLY A 108 -10.80 1.27 5.65
N THR A 109 -10.26 1.76 6.77
CA THR A 109 -10.25 1.01 8.05
C THR A 109 -11.67 0.73 8.54
N ALA A 110 -12.56 1.73 8.51
CA ALA A 110 -13.95 1.57 8.91
C ALA A 110 -14.68 0.54 8.04
N LEU A 111 -14.47 0.56 6.72
CA LEU A 111 -15.03 -0.42 5.80
C LEU A 111 -14.55 -1.85 6.12
N LEU A 112 -13.25 -2.05 6.32
CA LEU A 112 -12.70 -3.37 6.62
C LEU A 112 -13.21 -3.91 7.97
N ILE A 113 -13.27 -3.06 8.99
CA ILE A 113 -13.84 -3.43 10.30
C ILE A 113 -15.33 -3.77 10.18
N ALA A 114 -16.09 -2.98 9.40
CA ALA A 114 -17.51 -3.25 9.18
C ALA A 114 -17.72 -4.62 8.51
N VAL A 115 -16.96 -4.93 7.44
CA VAL A 115 -17.03 -6.23 6.75
C VAL A 115 -16.68 -7.38 7.70
N LEU A 116 -15.59 -7.24 8.47
CA LEU A 116 -15.18 -8.22 9.47
C LEU A 116 -16.32 -8.48 10.47
N THR A 117 -16.90 -7.40 11.00
CA THR A 117 -17.93 -7.47 12.05
C THR A 117 -19.22 -8.08 11.52
N LEU A 118 -19.69 -7.65 10.35
CA LEU A 118 -20.90 -8.17 9.72
C LEU A 118 -20.76 -9.67 9.41
N GLN A 119 -19.62 -10.09 8.85
CA GLN A 119 -19.40 -11.50 8.52
C GLN A 119 -19.25 -12.37 9.76
N SER A 120 -18.47 -11.93 10.76
CA SER A 120 -18.26 -12.72 11.99
C SER A 120 -19.54 -12.85 12.80
N THR A 121 -20.36 -11.79 12.89
CA THR A 121 -21.68 -11.85 13.56
C THR A 121 -22.65 -12.76 12.83
N ALA A 122 -22.68 -12.73 11.48
CA ALA A 122 -23.51 -13.64 10.69
C ALA A 122 -23.12 -15.11 10.89
N LEU A 123 -21.82 -15.43 10.91
CA LEU A 123 -21.33 -16.79 11.14
C LEU A 123 -21.63 -17.29 12.55
N ALA A 124 -21.45 -16.42 13.56
CA ALA A 124 -21.80 -16.74 14.95
C ALA A 124 -23.31 -17.00 15.10
N ALA A 125 -24.16 -16.19 14.47
CA ALA A 125 -25.61 -16.40 14.45
C ALA A 125 -26.02 -17.71 13.76
N GLY A 126 -25.23 -18.17 12.79
CA GLY A 126 -25.38 -19.47 12.12
C GLY A 126 -24.86 -20.67 12.93
N GLY A 127 -24.37 -20.46 14.16
CA GLY A 127 -23.91 -21.53 15.05
C GLY A 127 -22.41 -21.88 14.93
N ALA A 128 -21.62 -21.07 14.21
CA ALA A 128 -20.17 -21.25 14.20
C ALA A 128 -19.55 -20.92 15.56
N GLY A 129 -18.52 -21.65 15.96
CA GLY A 129 -17.70 -21.31 17.13
C GLY A 129 -17.05 -19.92 16.98
N ILE A 130 -16.75 -19.27 18.11
CA ILE A 130 -16.21 -17.89 18.14
C ILE A 130 -14.96 -17.76 17.27
N ASP A 131 -14.01 -18.71 17.39
CA ASP A 131 -12.74 -18.68 16.64
C ASP A 131 -12.98 -18.80 15.13
N ALA A 132 -13.85 -19.72 14.71
CA ALA A 132 -14.21 -19.93 13.31
C ALA A 132 -14.95 -18.72 12.70
N ALA A 133 -15.85 -18.10 13.48
CA ALA A 133 -16.57 -16.90 13.07
C ALA A 133 -15.62 -15.70 12.90
N GLN A 134 -14.65 -15.54 13.81
CA GLN A 134 -13.62 -14.50 13.70
C GLN A 134 -12.70 -14.73 12.50
N ALA A 135 -12.21 -15.96 12.30
CA ALA A 135 -11.40 -16.31 11.14
C ALA A 135 -12.14 -16.03 9.81
N GLY A 136 -13.42 -16.37 9.73
CA GLY A 136 -14.27 -16.06 8.58
C GLY A 136 -14.44 -14.56 8.34
N GLY A 137 -14.60 -13.76 9.41
CA GLY A 137 -14.66 -12.31 9.32
C GLY A 137 -13.36 -11.66 8.82
N ILE A 138 -12.22 -12.12 9.36
CA ILE A 138 -10.90 -11.67 8.92
C ILE A 138 -10.70 -11.97 7.42
N ARG A 139 -11.07 -13.17 6.98
CA ARG A 139 -10.99 -13.58 5.58
C ARG A 139 -11.84 -12.69 4.67
N ALA A 140 -13.07 -12.36 5.08
CA ALA A 140 -13.95 -11.47 4.33
C ALA A 140 -13.38 -10.05 4.23
N ALA A 141 -12.79 -9.51 5.30
CA ALA A 141 -12.14 -8.21 5.26
C ALA A 141 -10.93 -8.20 4.32
N PHE A 142 -10.07 -9.22 4.36
CA PHE A 142 -8.97 -9.34 3.41
C PHE A 142 -9.46 -9.46 1.96
N MET A 143 -10.56 -10.17 1.72
CA MET A 143 -11.16 -10.28 0.38
C MET A 143 -11.68 -8.94 -0.12
N ALA A 144 -12.36 -8.16 0.74
CA ALA A 144 -12.76 -6.79 0.39
C ALA A 144 -11.54 -5.92 0.05
N GLY A 145 -10.48 -5.97 0.87
CA GLY A 145 -9.22 -5.27 0.60
C GLY A 145 -8.55 -5.72 -0.70
N ALA A 146 -8.54 -7.02 -1.00
CA ALA A 146 -8.00 -7.59 -2.23
C ALA A 146 -8.76 -7.10 -3.47
N ILE A 147 -10.09 -7.01 -3.42
CA ILE A 147 -10.92 -6.43 -4.50
C ILE A 147 -10.59 -4.95 -4.68
N ILE A 148 -10.51 -4.17 -3.59
CA ILE A 148 -10.15 -2.74 -3.63
C ILE A 148 -8.77 -2.56 -4.28
N SER A 149 -7.81 -3.44 -3.99
CA SER A 149 -6.47 -3.38 -4.55
C SER A 149 -6.43 -3.49 -6.08
N LEU A 150 -7.40 -4.18 -6.70
CA LEU A 150 -7.47 -4.29 -8.16
C LEU A 150 -7.74 -2.92 -8.80
N PHE A 151 -8.55 -2.07 -8.16
CA PHE A 151 -8.76 -0.70 -8.63
C PHE A 151 -7.47 0.12 -8.51
N ALA A 152 -6.66 -0.10 -7.47
CA ALA A 152 -5.35 0.54 -7.35
C ALA A 152 -4.38 0.06 -8.45
N VAL A 153 -4.40 -1.24 -8.80
CA VAL A 153 -3.63 -1.79 -9.92
C VAL A 153 -4.05 -1.14 -11.24
N VAL A 154 -5.36 -1.09 -11.54
CA VAL A 154 -5.87 -0.44 -12.76
C VAL A 154 -5.49 1.04 -12.77
N GLY A 155 -5.67 1.75 -11.65
CA GLY A 155 -5.30 3.15 -11.48
C GLY A 155 -3.81 3.42 -11.69
N SER A 156 -2.93 2.48 -11.28
CA SER A 156 -1.48 2.61 -11.45
C SER A 156 -1.07 2.74 -12.92
N PHE A 157 -1.82 2.16 -13.86
CA PHE A 157 -1.52 2.27 -15.27
C PHE A 157 -1.76 3.68 -15.84
N PHE A 158 -2.57 4.50 -15.16
CA PHE A 158 -2.85 5.89 -15.56
C PHE A 158 -1.87 6.91 -14.96
N MET A 159 -0.93 6.48 -14.11
CA MET A 159 0.11 7.35 -13.55
C MET A 159 0.98 7.93 -14.68
N ARG A 160 0.98 9.26 -14.80
CA ARG A 160 1.86 10.02 -15.70
C ARG A 160 3.06 10.57 -14.92
N LYS A 161 4.21 10.65 -15.59
CA LYS A 161 5.39 11.34 -15.07
C LYS A 161 5.01 12.83 -14.87
N PRO A 162 5.24 13.43 -13.69
CA PRO A 162 5.21 14.89 -13.56
C PRO A 162 6.15 15.46 -14.62
N ALA A 163 5.71 16.49 -15.35
CA ALA A 163 6.58 17.16 -16.31
C ALA A 163 7.84 17.60 -15.55
N ASP A 164 9.02 17.25 -16.08
CA ASP A 164 10.26 17.77 -15.54
C ASP A 164 10.13 19.30 -15.56
N SER A 165 10.11 19.93 -14.39
CA SER A 165 10.11 21.40 -14.30
C SER A 165 11.23 21.90 -15.22
N PRO A 166 11.00 22.93 -16.06
CA PRO A 166 12.08 23.50 -16.85
C PRO A 166 13.21 23.81 -15.87
N SER A 167 14.39 23.26 -16.16
CA SER A 167 15.62 23.57 -15.46
C SER A 167 15.62 25.05 -15.13
N GLU A 168 15.77 25.40 -13.83
CA GLU A 168 16.14 26.76 -13.46
C GLU A 168 17.28 27.15 -14.38
N GLU A 169 16.98 28.08 -15.30
CA GLU A 169 17.98 28.74 -16.12
C GLU A 169 19.06 29.20 -15.14
N PRO A 170 20.34 28.89 -15.37
CA PRO A 170 21.38 29.45 -14.53
C PRO A 170 21.16 30.95 -14.55
N ALA A 171 20.94 31.55 -13.39
CA ALA A 171 20.95 32.99 -13.23
C ALA A 171 22.37 33.44 -13.62
N PHE A 172 22.58 33.61 -14.92
CA PHE A 172 23.80 34.14 -15.48
C PHE A 172 23.91 35.56 -14.95
N ALA A 173 24.95 35.76 -14.15
CA ALA A 173 25.87 36.86 -14.24
C ALA A 173 25.31 38.13 -14.90
N HIS A 174 24.98 39.12 -14.08
CA HIS A 174 25.34 40.52 -14.33
C HIS A 174 25.50 41.24 -12.99
#